data_AF-A0A928DAG2-F1
#
_entry.id   AF-A0A928DAG2-F1
#
_cell.length_a   1.000
_cell.length_b   1.000
_cell.length_c   1.000
_cell.angle_alpha   90.00
_cell.angle_beta   90.00
_cell.angle_gamma   90.00
#
_symmetry.space_group_name_H-M   'P 1'
#
loop_
_entity.id
_entity.type
_entity.pdbx_description
1 polymer ?
#
loop_
_entity_poly.entity_id
_entity_poly.type
_entity_poly.pdbx_seq_one_letter_code
_entity_poly.pdbx_strand_id
1 'polypeptide(L)'
;MDCMMMDNTVVNANHRNLVGSGMSVQGCTFENHSLGFSRTILPQSYSCTNCTFRGNTCKYVAYNPLNLVDCRFEDNLGEGGGSAVYIDGAVSVKLDGCTFLRNKGDYASGYGGAIYMKRTSSALCSLVATNCVFEGNNANTGGFGGAIYNDDSALPPGEQPWDSCLVQDCTFTTNAAAHAAGVYGVKATGCRFDRNFRHHTDISYHLGNAARRSYLVGCDINEGDLYSCVADRCVIHDVPDKVHNIFREYTRVTNSLIVGCSLADGDGTLYAAPYLAFDAEFVNCTIVSNRMSTYAVPGEGADETNTVSFVNCILNCNSNKFYETDFDVYKPVADMSDMQERIIFSNTYYGKVDKIIDTRKGRLDFAKFSAKTNAPGSLMVCENPKFVWQVADAARRYPAEPLWALSYRSPLLGAGAAADWMRDAVDLEGRPRLRDGKVDPGCYQCWLVPPGMSIVVR
;
A
#
# COMPACT_ATOMS: atom_id res chain seq x y z
N MET A 1 12.95 34.64 -19.81
CA MET A 1 12.28 34.85 -21.11
C MET A 1 10.99 34.07 -20.97
N ASP A 2 9.93 34.73 -20.54
CA ASP A 2 8.69 34.06 -20.13
C ASP A 2 7.87 33.80 -21.39
N CYS A 3 7.95 32.58 -21.92
CA CYS A 3 7.16 32.17 -23.07
C CYS A 3 5.76 31.82 -22.59
N MET A 4 4.89 32.82 -22.62
CA MET A 4 3.45 32.66 -22.44
C MET A 4 2.84 32.35 -23.81
N MET A 5 2.46 31.09 -24.07
CA MET A 5 1.73 30.73 -25.29
C MET A 5 0.24 30.71 -24.97
N MET A 6 -0.43 31.86 -25.14
CA MET A 6 -1.82 32.09 -24.68
C MET A 6 -2.92 31.77 -25.71
N ASP A 7 -2.60 31.26 -26.88
CA ASP A 7 -3.65 31.02 -27.86
C ASP A 7 -3.27 29.95 -28.88
N ASN A 8 -4.30 29.39 -29.51
CA ASN A 8 -4.33 28.36 -30.57
C ASN A 8 -3.55 28.73 -31.86
N THR A 9 -2.55 29.59 -31.75
CA THR A 9 -1.60 30.03 -32.76
C THR A 9 -0.17 29.84 -32.27
N VAL A 10 0.23 28.56 -32.10
CA VAL A 10 1.38 28.17 -32.91
C VAL A 10 0.88 28.25 -34.34
N VAL A 11 1.26 29.33 -35.03
CA VAL A 11 1.06 29.49 -36.46
C VAL A 11 1.77 28.33 -37.15
N ASN A 12 1.06 27.24 -37.32
CA ASN A 12 0.89 26.60 -38.60
C ASN A 12 -0.47 25.91 -38.59
N ALA A 13 -1.44 26.51 -39.28
CA ALA A 13 -2.71 25.89 -39.65
C ALA A 13 -2.54 24.64 -40.56
N ASN A 14 -1.32 24.10 -40.65
CA ASN A 14 -1.02 22.75 -41.09
C ASN A 14 -0.23 22.06 -39.98
N HIS A 15 -0.78 20.99 -39.42
CA HIS A 15 -0.16 19.98 -38.55
C HIS A 15 1.33 19.66 -38.84
N ARG A 16 2.27 20.55 -38.51
CA ARG A 16 3.70 20.30 -38.63
C ARG A 16 4.36 20.50 -37.29
N ASN A 17 4.55 19.35 -36.64
CA ASN A 17 5.61 18.99 -35.70
C ASN A 17 6.71 20.06 -35.57
N LEU A 18 7.07 20.41 -34.34
CA LEU A 18 8.35 21.04 -34.04
C LEU A 18 9.46 19.99 -34.27
N VAL A 19 9.84 19.77 -35.54
CA VAL A 19 10.86 18.79 -35.93
C VAL A 19 12.24 19.34 -35.62
N GLY A 20 12.70 19.18 -34.38
CA GLY A 20 14.10 19.36 -33.97
C GLY A 20 14.47 18.36 -32.88
N SER A 21 15.53 17.58 -33.08
CA SER A 21 16.05 16.67 -32.04
C SER A 21 16.58 17.48 -30.85
N GLY A 22 16.20 17.12 -29.63
CA GLY A 22 16.77 17.70 -28.41
C GLY A 22 16.25 19.09 -28.04
N MET A 23 14.96 19.39 -28.28
CA MET A 23 14.41 20.65 -27.80
C MET A 23 14.24 20.63 -26.27
N SER A 24 14.60 21.75 -25.64
CA SER A 24 14.34 22.01 -24.23
C SER A 24 13.36 23.18 -24.10
N VAL A 25 12.35 23.02 -23.26
CA VAL A 25 11.35 24.04 -22.94
C VAL A 25 11.48 24.37 -21.45
N GLN A 26 11.60 25.65 -21.11
CA GLN A 26 11.78 26.06 -19.72
C GLN A 26 10.90 27.25 -19.37
N GLY A 27 10.22 27.19 -18.21
CA GLY A 27 9.46 28.34 -17.69
C GLY A 27 8.19 28.68 -18.48
N CYS A 28 7.70 27.77 -19.31
CA CYS A 28 6.55 28.02 -20.18
C CYS A 28 5.24 27.65 -19.50
N THR A 29 4.16 28.35 -19.83
CA THR A 29 2.78 27.98 -19.46
C THR A 29 1.99 27.62 -20.71
N PHE A 30 1.28 26.49 -20.64
CA PHE A 30 0.39 25.95 -21.67
C PHE A 30 -0.99 25.78 -21.07
N GLU A 31 -1.99 26.53 -21.56
CA GLU A 31 -3.30 26.56 -20.93
C GLU A 31 -4.48 26.51 -21.91
N ASN A 32 -5.59 25.91 -21.46
CA ASN A 32 -6.89 25.91 -22.13
C ASN A 32 -6.89 25.37 -23.57
N HIS A 33 -5.99 24.45 -23.90
CA HIS A 33 -5.98 23.85 -25.22
C HIS A 33 -7.11 22.83 -25.37
N SER A 34 -8.02 23.10 -26.31
CA SER A 34 -9.23 22.30 -26.55
C SER A 34 -9.07 21.20 -27.61
N LEU A 35 -8.03 21.29 -28.44
CA LEU A 35 -7.72 20.33 -29.49
C LEU A 35 -6.44 19.61 -29.12
N GLY A 36 -6.58 18.33 -28.77
CA GLY A 36 -5.51 17.35 -28.65
C GLY A 36 -4.09 17.85 -28.92
N PHE A 37 -3.26 18.09 -27.90
CA PHE A 37 -1.80 17.89 -27.98
C PHE A 37 -1.42 16.44 -28.38
N SER A 38 -2.37 15.66 -28.88
CA SER A 38 -2.27 14.25 -29.23
C SER A 38 -1.26 13.95 -30.35
N ARG A 39 -0.67 14.97 -30.99
CA ARG A 39 0.29 14.77 -32.09
C ARG A 39 1.51 15.71 -32.13
N THR A 40 1.70 16.62 -31.18
CA THR A 40 2.52 17.83 -31.45
C THR A 40 3.99 17.74 -30.99
N ILE A 41 4.46 16.59 -30.51
CA ILE A 41 5.83 16.44 -30.01
C ILE A 41 6.50 15.22 -30.68
N LEU A 42 7.03 15.43 -31.90
CA LEU A 42 7.87 14.46 -32.63
C LEU A 42 9.10 15.21 -33.15
N PRO A 43 10.27 15.13 -32.47
CA PRO A 43 11.18 14.01 -32.68
C PRO A 43 11.99 13.58 -31.42
N GLN A 44 13.18 13.01 -31.62
CA GLN A 44 13.86 11.93 -30.87
C GLN A 44 14.15 12.11 -29.34
N SER A 45 13.89 13.27 -28.72
CA SER A 45 14.01 13.47 -27.26
C SER A 45 13.63 14.90 -26.85
N TYR A 46 12.93 15.04 -25.73
CA TYR A 46 12.50 16.34 -25.20
C TYR A 46 12.72 16.46 -23.70
N SER A 47 13.06 17.68 -23.26
CA SER A 47 13.03 18.06 -21.85
C SER A 47 12.13 19.26 -21.61
N CYS A 48 11.28 19.20 -20.58
CA CYS A 48 10.61 20.38 -20.04
C CYS A 48 11.05 20.60 -18.60
N THR A 49 11.36 21.85 -18.25
CA THR A 49 11.75 22.20 -16.89
C THR A 49 10.95 23.40 -16.40
N ASN A 50 10.39 23.34 -15.19
CA ASN A 50 9.64 24.45 -14.61
C ASN A 50 8.50 24.95 -15.53
N CYS A 51 7.79 24.03 -16.19
CA CYS A 51 6.68 24.34 -17.08
C CYS A 51 5.34 24.07 -16.40
N THR A 52 4.30 24.83 -16.76
CA THR A 52 2.93 24.62 -16.27
C THR A 52 1.99 24.24 -17.41
N PHE A 53 1.16 23.24 -17.18
CA PHE A 53 0.17 22.68 -18.09
C PHE A 53 -1.19 22.70 -17.40
N ARG A 54 -2.08 23.63 -17.77
CA ARG A 54 -3.33 23.85 -17.03
C ARG A 54 -4.60 23.88 -17.89
N GLY A 55 -5.66 23.23 -17.45
CA GLY A 55 -6.98 23.37 -18.07
C GLY A 55 -7.04 22.85 -19.51
N ASN A 56 -6.10 22.00 -19.91
CA ASN A 56 -6.08 21.44 -21.26
C ASN A 56 -7.05 20.27 -21.33
N THR A 57 -7.81 20.13 -22.41
CA THR A 57 -8.68 18.96 -22.65
C THR A 57 -7.98 17.86 -23.45
N CYS A 58 -6.66 17.91 -23.46
CA CYS A 58 -5.81 17.02 -24.23
C CYS A 58 -4.70 16.39 -23.39
N LYS A 59 -4.25 15.23 -23.84
CA LYS A 59 -3.20 14.46 -23.19
C LYS A 59 -1.85 14.75 -23.82
N TYR A 60 -0.78 14.77 -23.01
CA TYR A 60 0.58 14.71 -23.52
C TYR A 60 0.90 13.28 -23.94
N VAL A 61 1.00 13.03 -25.24
CA VAL A 61 1.37 11.70 -25.75
C VAL A 61 2.87 11.60 -25.94
N ALA A 62 3.53 10.78 -25.13
CA ALA A 62 4.96 10.51 -25.28
C ALA A 62 5.16 9.39 -26.32
N TYR A 63 5.69 9.74 -27.50
CA TYR A 63 6.16 8.80 -28.54
C TYR A 63 7.69 8.71 -28.63
N ASN A 64 8.39 9.57 -27.89
CA ASN A 64 9.85 9.65 -27.79
C ASN A 64 10.22 9.83 -26.32
N PRO A 65 11.48 9.55 -25.92
CA PRO A 65 11.92 9.79 -24.57
C PRO A 65 11.59 11.21 -24.09
N LEU A 66 10.96 11.31 -22.92
CA LEU A 66 10.47 12.56 -22.36
C LEU A 66 11.04 12.74 -20.95
N ASN A 67 11.65 13.89 -20.68
CA ASN A 67 12.12 14.26 -19.35
C ASN A 67 11.38 15.50 -18.85
N LEU A 68 10.65 15.38 -17.75
CA LEU A 68 9.91 16.48 -17.12
C LEU A 68 10.51 16.72 -15.74
N VAL A 69 10.96 17.94 -15.49
CA VAL A 69 11.58 18.35 -14.22
C VAL A 69 10.84 19.56 -13.67
N ASP A 70 10.42 19.52 -12.41
CA ASP A 70 9.72 20.62 -11.73
C ASP A 70 8.50 21.14 -12.51
N CYS A 71 7.82 20.27 -13.25
CA CYS A 71 6.67 20.65 -14.06
C CYS A 71 5.37 20.49 -13.27
N ARG A 72 4.37 21.32 -13.60
CA ARG A 72 3.05 21.30 -12.99
C ARG A 72 1.97 20.97 -14.02
N PHE A 73 1.14 19.98 -13.72
CA PHE A 73 -0.03 19.60 -14.50
C PHE A 73 -1.28 19.79 -13.64
N GLU A 74 -2.15 20.71 -14.00
CA GLU A 74 -3.29 21.12 -13.17
C GLU A 74 -4.61 21.18 -13.94
N ASP A 75 -5.67 20.61 -13.38
CA ASP A 75 -7.04 20.72 -13.92
C ASP A 75 -7.14 20.29 -15.40
N ASN A 76 -6.30 19.35 -15.85
CA ASN A 76 -6.38 18.83 -17.22
C ASN A 76 -7.44 17.74 -17.33
N LEU A 77 -8.09 17.64 -18.50
CA LEU A 77 -9.17 16.71 -18.80
C LEU A 77 -8.75 15.78 -19.94
N GLY A 78 -8.79 14.46 -19.71
CA GLY A 78 -8.34 13.45 -20.66
C GLY A 78 -9.48 12.66 -21.28
N GLU A 79 -9.71 12.83 -22.59
CA GLU A 79 -10.61 11.97 -23.38
C GLU A 79 -9.95 10.60 -23.63
N GLY A 80 -10.21 9.61 -22.76
CA GLY A 80 -9.70 8.23 -22.90
C GLY A 80 -8.58 7.83 -21.93
N GLY A 81 -8.44 8.52 -20.80
CA GLY A 81 -7.47 8.21 -19.74
C GLY A 81 -6.08 8.88 -19.89
N GLY A 82 -5.37 9.15 -18.80
CA GLY A 82 -4.07 9.84 -18.77
C GLY A 82 -4.22 11.32 -19.06
N SER A 83 -4.96 12.03 -18.21
CA SER A 83 -5.39 13.40 -18.53
C SER A 83 -4.26 14.42 -18.54
N ALA A 84 -3.17 14.18 -17.80
CA ALA A 84 -1.95 14.94 -17.91
C ALA A 84 -0.99 14.27 -18.91
N VAL A 85 -0.59 13.02 -18.65
CA VAL A 85 0.41 12.31 -19.45
C VAL A 85 -0.13 10.96 -19.91
N TYR A 86 0.00 10.69 -21.20
CA TYR A 86 -0.37 9.44 -21.84
C TYR A 86 0.87 8.86 -22.52
N ILE A 87 1.28 7.67 -22.09
CA ILE A 87 2.50 7.01 -22.58
C ILE A 87 2.07 5.83 -23.43
N ASP A 88 2.46 5.81 -24.69
CA ASP A 88 2.08 4.75 -25.64
C ASP A 88 3.26 4.35 -26.52
N GLY A 89 3.48 3.05 -26.63
CA GLY A 89 4.59 2.47 -27.39
C GLY A 89 5.92 2.41 -26.64
N ALA A 90 7.01 2.20 -27.39
CA ALA A 90 8.36 1.92 -26.89
C ALA A 90 9.07 3.18 -26.35
N VAL A 91 8.55 3.78 -25.29
CA VAL A 91 8.96 5.13 -24.83
C VAL A 91 9.39 5.13 -23.37
N SER A 92 10.41 5.92 -23.04
CA SER A 92 10.84 6.14 -21.66
C SER A 92 10.49 7.56 -21.20
N VAL A 93 9.73 7.67 -20.12
CA VAL A 93 9.38 8.94 -19.50
C VAL A 93 10.01 9.04 -18.12
N LYS A 94 10.64 10.17 -17.86
CA LYS A 94 11.22 10.53 -16.57
C LYS A 94 10.52 11.76 -16.03
N LEU A 95 10.06 11.68 -14.78
CA LEU A 95 9.43 12.77 -14.04
C LEU A 95 10.23 12.98 -12.76
N ASP A 96 10.68 14.20 -12.52
CA ASP A 96 11.39 14.57 -11.28
C ASP A 96 10.81 15.86 -10.71
N GLY A 97 10.44 15.87 -9.43
CA GLY A 97 9.88 17.07 -8.78
C GLY A 97 8.55 17.56 -9.38
N CYS A 98 7.85 16.74 -10.15
CA CYS A 98 6.65 17.16 -10.87
C CYS A 98 5.40 17.10 -9.98
N THR A 99 4.43 17.98 -10.22
CA THR A 99 3.15 18.03 -9.50
C THR A 99 1.97 17.80 -10.45
N PHE A 100 1.11 16.86 -10.11
CA PHE A 100 -0.12 16.51 -10.82
C PHE A 100 -1.31 16.79 -9.90
N LEU A 101 -2.08 17.84 -10.20
CA LEU A 101 -3.16 18.32 -9.36
C LEU A 101 -4.51 18.29 -10.09
N ARG A 102 -5.49 17.58 -9.53
CA ARG A 102 -6.89 17.57 -9.99
C ARG A 102 -7.07 17.28 -11.49
N ASN A 103 -6.18 16.47 -12.05
CA ASN A 103 -6.33 16.04 -13.44
C ASN A 103 -7.37 14.92 -13.50
N LYS A 104 -8.26 14.95 -14.52
CA LYS A 104 -9.43 14.08 -14.61
C LYS A 104 -9.48 13.30 -15.93
N GLY A 105 -9.53 11.96 -15.86
CA GLY A 105 -9.85 11.12 -17.01
C GLY A 105 -11.36 10.98 -17.18
N ASP A 106 -11.94 11.53 -18.26
CA ASP A 106 -13.40 11.66 -18.42
C ASP A 106 -14.08 10.52 -19.20
N TYR A 107 -13.33 9.49 -19.58
CA TYR A 107 -13.87 8.40 -20.38
C TYR A 107 -14.71 7.43 -19.53
N ALA A 108 -15.68 6.73 -20.13
CA ALA A 108 -16.49 5.73 -19.44
C ALA A 108 -15.64 4.60 -18.81
N SER A 109 -14.49 4.30 -19.42
CA SER A 109 -13.48 3.37 -18.89
C SER A 109 -12.29 4.07 -18.25
N GLY A 110 -12.39 5.37 -17.91
CA GLY A 110 -11.30 6.30 -17.64
C GLY A 110 -10.10 5.70 -16.90
N TYR A 111 -8.96 5.59 -17.58
CA TYR A 111 -7.75 5.01 -17.01
C TYR A 111 -6.76 6.10 -16.62
N GLY A 112 -6.11 6.05 -15.47
CA GLY A 112 -5.02 6.97 -15.14
C GLY A 112 -5.51 8.40 -14.98
N GLY A 113 -5.97 8.80 -13.80
CA GLY A 113 -6.51 10.14 -13.59
C GLY A 113 -5.47 11.22 -13.92
N ALA A 114 -4.19 11.04 -13.57
CA ALA A 114 -3.11 11.89 -14.08
C ALA A 114 -2.34 11.24 -15.24
N ILE A 115 -1.86 10.01 -15.04
CA ILE A 115 -0.95 9.33 -15.97
C ILE A 115 -1.56 8.00 -16.39
N TYR A 116 -1.61 7.76 -17.71
CA TYR A 116 -1.96 6.47 -18.28
C TYR A 116 -0.80 5.95 -19.13
N MET A 117 -0.26 4.79 -18.78
CA MET A 117 0.65 4.03 -19.62
C MET A 117 -0.11 2.92 -20.32
N LYS A 118 -0.09 2.92 -21.65
CA LYS A 118 -0.71 1.88 -22.47
C LYS A 118 0.37 1.10 -23.21
N ARG A 119 0.47 -0.20 -22.93
CA ARG A 119 1.31 -1.10 -23.70
C ARG A 119 0.54 -1.61 -24.94
N THR A 120 0.88 -1.08 -26.13
CA THR A 120 0.24 -1.48 -27.41
C THR A 120 1.08 -2.43 -28.27
N SER A 121 2.35 -2.67 -27.90
CA SER A 121 3.26 -3.53 -28.64
C SER A 121 4.13 -4.38 -27.70
N SER A 122 4.90 -5.32 -28.26
CA SER A 122 5.88 -6.10 -27.50
C SER A 122 6.96 -5.22 -26.84
N ALA A 123 7.18 -4.00 -27.35
CA ALA A 123 8.14 -3.08 -26.78
C ALA A 123 7.64 -2.45 -25.47
N LEU A 124 8.53 -2.40 -24.49
CA LEU A 124 8.25 -1.88 -23.14
C LEU A 124 8.21 -0.35 -23.15
N CYS A 125 7.08 0.24 -22.77
CA CYS A 125 7.07 1.60 -22.24
C CYS A 125 7.71 1.59 -20.84
N SER A 126 8.39 2.67 -20.44
CA SER A 126 8.88 2.84 -19.07
C SER A 126 8.54 4.21 -18.52
N LEU A 127 8.19 4.23 -17.24
CA LEU A 127 8.01 5.45 -16.45
C LEU A 127 8.89 5.37 -15.22
N VAL A 128 9.66 6.43 -14.97
CA VAL A 128 10.34 6.66 -13.70
C VAL A 128 9.84 7.99 -13.15
N ALA A 129 9.17 7.97 -12.01
CA ALA A 129 8.74 9.17 -11.30
C ALA A 129 9.43 9.27 -9.94
N THR A 130 10.14 10.37 -9.70
CA THR A 130 10.86 10.64 -8.46
C THR A 130 10.38 11.94 -7.84
N ASN A 131 10.20 11.97 -6.52
CA ASN A 131 9.86 13.20 -5.78
C ASN A 131 8.61 13.92 -6.34
N CYS A 132 7.66 13.18 -6.90
CA CYS A 132 6.48 13.75 -7.52
C CYS A 132 5.30 13.79 -6.54
N VAL A 133 4.38 14.73 -6.77
CA VAL A 133 3.14 14.85 -6.01
C VAL A 133 1.95 14.58 -6.92
N PHE A 134 1.08 13.67 -6.52
CA PHE A 134 -0.19 13.36 -7.17
C PHE A 134 -1.32 13.65 -6.21
N GLU A 135 -2.06 14.73 -6.45
CA GLU A 135 -3.11 15.18 -5.55
C GLU A 135 -4.44 15.38 -6.27
N GLY A 136 -5.51 14.78 -5.72
CA GLY A 136 -6.88 15.01 -6.19
C GLY A 136 -7.14 14.55 -7.63
N ASN A 137 -6.25 13.74 -8.22
CA ASN A 137 -6.43 13.25 -9.58
C ASN A 137 -7.53 12.19 -9.61
N ASN A 138 -8.27 12.14 -10.72
CA ASN A 138 -9.53 11.43 -10.76
C ASN A 138 -9.65 10.60 -12.05
N ALA A 139 -9.74 9.29 -11.91
CA ALA A 139 -10.24 8.40 -12.95
C ALA A 139 -11.75 8.20 -12.72
N ASN A 140 -12.56 8.37 -13.77
CA ASN A 140 -14.02 8.28 -13.73
C ASN A 140 -14.55 7.01 -13.02
N THR A 141 -15.86 6.94 -12.79
CA THR A 141 -16.55 5.93 -11.99
C THR A 141 -16.42 4.46 -12.43
N GLY A 142 -15.90 4.18 -13.63
CA GLY A 142 -15.51 2.82 -14.08
C GLY A 142 -13.99 2.62 -14.22
N GLY A 143 -13.22 3.59 -13.76
CA GLY A 143 -11.82 3.78 -14.07
C GLY A 143 -10.84 3.12 -13.12
N PHE A 144 -9.59 3.01 -13.58
CA PHE A 144 -8.48 2.43 -12.82
C PHE A 144 -7.36 3.45 -12.67
N GLY A 145 -6.63 3.43 -11.54
CA GLY A 145 -5.42 4.25 -11.34
C GLY A 145 -5.75 5.74 -11.22
N GLY A 146 -6.21 6.20 -10.06
CA GLY A 146 -6.66 7.60 -9.89
C GLY A 146 -5.52 8.59 -10.10
N ALA A 147 -4.30 8.26 -9.69
CA ALA A 147 -3.11 8.99 -10.14
C ALA A 147 -2.49 8.32 -11.38
N ILE A 148 -2.04 7.08 -11.23
CA ILE A 148 -1.27 6.36 -12.27
C ILE A 148 -1.95 5.04 -12.59
N TYR A 149 -2.19 4.81 -13.88
CA TYR A 149 -2.60 3.51 -14.40
C TYR A 149 -1.55 2.99 -15.38
N ASN A 150 -0.90 1.88 -15.01
CA ASN A 150 -0.04 1.11 -15.90
C ASN A 150 -0.80 -0.10 -16.44
N ASP A 151 -1.19 -0.03 -17.71
CA ASP A 151 -1.91 -1.11 -18.39
C ASP A 151 -0.94 -2.18 -18.86
N ASP A 152 -0.94 -3.24 -18.07
CA ASP A 152 -0.11 -4.42 -18.18
C ASP A 152 -0.79 -5.56 -18.96
N SER A 153 -1.95 -5.32 -19.57
CA SER A 153 -2.73 -6.37 -20.24
C SER A 153 -1.99 -7.09 -21.39
N ALA A 154 -0.88 -6.53 -21.86
CA ALA A 154 -0.02 -7.08 -22.90
C ALA A 154 1.32 -7.68 -22.40
N LEU A 155 1.50 -7.93 -21.09
CA LEU A 155 2.71 -8.60 -20.60
C LEU A 155 2.81 -10.04 -21.13
N PRO A 156 4.00 -10.48 -21.59
CA PRO A 156 4.31 -11.89 -21.74
C PRO A 156 4.13 -12.66 -20.42
N PRO A 157 3.76 -13.95 -20.48
CA PRO A 157 3.74 -14.80 -19.29
C PRO A 157 5.08 -14.77 -18.54
N GLY A 158 5.04 -14.43 -17.25
CA GLY A 158 6.21 -14.39 -16.37
C GLY A 158 6.84 -13.01 -16.15
N GLU A 159 6.50 -12.00 -16.95
CA GLU A 159 6.83 -10.60 -16.62
C GLU A 159 5.89 -10.07 -15.54
N GLN A 160 6.43 -9.25 -14.63
CA GLN A 160 5.61 -8.59 -13.61
C GLN A 160 5.18 -7.19 -14.09
N PRO A 161 3.93 -6.79 -13.84
CA PRO A 161 3.38 -5.49 -14.28
C PRO A 161 4.17 -4.27 -13.90
N TRP A 162 4.78 -4.32 -12.72
CA TRP A 162 5.37 -3.16 -12.09
C TRP A 162 6.81 -2.85 -12.52
N ASP A 163 7.45 -3.70 -13.32
CA ASP A 163 8.84 -3.47 -13.75
C ASP A 163 8.99 -2.32 -14.75
N SER A 164 7.91 -1.96 -15.46
CA SER A 164 7.89 -0.84 -16.40
C SER A 164 7.59 0.51 -15.75
N CYS A 165 7.01 0.54 -14.55
CA CYS A 165 6.57 1.77 -13.89
C CYS A 165 7.16 1.85 -12.48
N LEU A 166 8.26 2.59 -12.35
CA LEU A 166 8.95 2.83 -11.09
C LEU A 166 8.56 4.20 -10.53
N VAL A 167 8.09 4.23 -9.30
CA VAL A 167 7.76 5.44 -8.56
C VAL A 167 8.55 5.43 -7.26
N GLN A 168 9.29 6.50 -6.99
CA GLN A 168 10.14 6.60 -5.81
C GLN A 168 9.90 7.93 -5.10
N ASP A 169 9.78 7.86 -3.77
CA ASP A 169 9.66 9.03 -2.90
C ASP A 169 8.55 10.00 -3.33
N CYS A 170 7.47 9.46 -3.89
CA CYS A 170 6.32 10.23 -4.35
C CYS A 170 5.20 10.25 -3.29
N THR A 171 4.35 11.27 -3.37
CA THR A 171 3.17 11.41 -2.51
C THR A 171 1.89 11.31 -3.34
N PHE A 172 0.96 10.46 -2.90
CA PHE A 172 -0.35 10.26 -3.50
C PHE A 172 -1.44 10.62 -2.50
N THR A 173 -2.11 11.75 -2.69
CA THR A 173 -3.08 12.27 -1.73
C THR A 173 -4.44 12.50 -2.37
N THR A 174 -5.51 11.97 -1.78
CA THR A 174 -6.89 12.27 -2.21
C THR A 174 -7.20 11.99 -3.68
N ASN A 175 -6.41 11.14 -4.34
CA ASN A 175 -6.72 10.70 -5.70
C ASN A 175 -7.94 9.76 -5.66
N ALA A 176 -8.65 9.65 -6.78
CA ALA A 176 -9.89 8.89 -6.85
C ALA A 176 -10.00 8.03 -8.11
N ALA A 177 -10.46 6.78 -7.97
CA ALA A 177 -10.75 5.87 -9.10
C ALA A 177 -11.68 4.75 -8.67
N ALA A 178 -12.42 4.12 -9.60
CA ALA A 178 -13.22 2.94 -9.25
C ALA A 178 -12.35 1.76 -8.79
N HIS A 179 -11.09 1.72 -9.23
CA HIS A 179 -10.10 0.74 -8.82
C HIS A 179 -8.74 1.42 -8.68
N ALA A 180 -8.00 1.19 -7.60
CA ALA A 180 -6.64 1.73 -7.45
C ALA A 180 -6.56 3.26 -7.51
N ALA A 181 -7.16 3.93 -6.54
CA ALA A 181 -7.19 5.38 -6.45
C ALA A 181 -5.79 6.02 -6.47
N GLY A 182 -4.80 5.42 -5.80
CA GLY A 182 -3.41 5.85 -5.93
C GLY A 182 -2.78 5.32 -7.23
N VAL A 183 -2.28 4.09 -7.21
CA VAL A 183 -1.51 3.50 -8.32
C VAL A 183 -1.97 2.11 -8.72
N TYR A 184 -1.97 1.82 -10.02
CA TYR A 184 -2.24 0.49 -10.57
C TYR A 184 -1.06 -0.01 -11.39
N GLY A 185 -0.56 -1.22 -11.10
CA GLY A 185 0.49 -1.84 -11.91
C GLY A 185 1.88 -1.21 -11.70
N VAL A 186 2.18 -0.72 -10.48
CA VAL A 186 3.34 0.14 -10.23
C VAL A 186 4.28 -0.46 -9.19
N LYS A 187 5.59 -0.25 -9.35
CA LYS A 187 6.59 -0.47 -8.30
C LYS A 187 6.80 0.83 -7.55
N ALA A 188 6.30 0.93 -6.33
CA ALA A 188 6.45 2.11 -5.49
C ALA A 188 7.49 1.86 -4.39
N THR A 189 8.44 2.78 -4.21
CA THR A 189 9.45 2.71 -3.14
C THR A 189 9.47 4.01 -2.35
N GLY A 190 9.45 3.95 -1.02
CA GLY A 190 9.50 5.16 -0.17
C GLY A 190 8.31 6.11 -0.37
N CYS A 191 7.21 5.65 -0.97
CA CYS A 191 6.08 6.49 -1.32
C CYS A 191 5.08 6.60 -0.16
N ARG A 192 4.36 7.73 -0.13
CA ARG A 192 3.26 7.96 0.80
C ARG A 192 1.92 7.94 0.07
N PHE A 193 0.97 7.19 0.59
CA PHE A 193 -0.42 7.14 0.14
C PHE A 193 -1.30 7.68 1.26
N ASP A 194 -1.95 8.81 1.05
CA ASP A 194 -2.83 9.45 2.04
C ASP A 194 -4.24 9.62 1.49
N ARG A 195 -5.21 8.94 2.11
CA ARG A 195 -6.66 9.16 1.84
C ARG A 195 -7.02 9.05 0.36
N ASN A 196 -6.54 8.02 -0.34
CA ASN A 196 -6.92 7.78 -1.74
C ASN A 196 -8.26 7.03 -1.81
N PHE A 197 -9.19 7.51 -2.63
CA PHE A 197 -10.61 7.18 -2.58
C PHE A 197 -11.10 6.32 -3.74
N ARG A 198 -11.90 5.29 -3.44
CA ARG A 198 -12.60 4.58 -4.51
C ARG A 198 -13.80 5.41 -5.01
N HIS A 199 -13.94 5.60 -6.32
CA HIS A 199 -15.19 6.09 -6.90
C HIS A 199 -16.25 4.99 -6.84
N HIS A 200 -17.38 5.28 -6.22
CA HIS A 200 -18.54 4.41 -6.28
C HIS A 200 -19.75 5.23 -6.75
N THR A 201 -20.47 4.71 -7.74
CA THR A 201 -21.75 5.27 -8.22
C THR A 201 -22.92 4.92 -7.32
N ASP A 202 -22.76 3.94 -6.43
CA ASP A 202 -23.77 3.53 -5.45
C ASP A 202 -23.34 3.90 -4.04
N ILE A 203 -24.27 4.52 -3.33
CA ILE A 203 -24.19 5.35 -2.12
C ILE A 203 -23.79 4.61 -0.83
N SER A 204 -23.27 3.40 -0.92
CA SER A 204 -23.04 2.54 0.24
C SER A 204 -21.67 1.91 0.13
N TYR A 205 -20.68 2.65 0.67
CA TYR A 205 -19.39 2.18 1.16
C TYR A 205 -18.38 1.75 0.05
N HIS A 206 -17.15 2.26 -0.09
CA HIS A 206 -16.02 2.26 0.85
C HIS A 206 -14.86 3.10 0.28
N LEU A 207 -14.05 3.66 1.20
CA LEU A 207 -12.73 4.23 0.95
C LEU A 207 -11.73 3.12 0.58
N GLY A 208 -10.55 3.47 0.10
CA GLY A 208 -9.45 2.52 -0.11
C GLY A 208 -9.36 1.98 -1.54
N ASN A 209 -8.32 2.42 -2.24
CA ASN A 209 -7.44 1.56 -3.04
C ASN A 209 -6.15 2.35 -3.21
N ALA A 210 -5.28 2.31 -2.21
CA ALA A 210 -3.98 2.99 -2.31
C ALA A 210 -3.20 2.42 -3.50
N ALA A 211 -3.21 1.10 -3.64
CA ALA A 211 -2.59 0.43 -4.77
C ALA A 211 -3.33 -0.83 -5.22
N ARG A 212 -3.19 -1.17 -6.50
CA ARG A 212 -3.65 -2.46 -7.05
C ARG A 212 -2.62 -3.06 -8.00
N ARG A 213 -2.40 -4.38 -7.93
CA ARG A 213 -1.41 -5.10 -8.79
C ARG A 213 -0.05 -4.41 -8.77
N SER A 214 0.38 -4.01 -7.57
CA SER A 214 1.54 -3.15 -7.38
C SER A 214 2.52 -3.80 -6.40
N TYR A 215 3.80 -3.45 -6.54
CA TYR A 215 4.85 -3.84 -5.61
C TYR A 215 5.31 -2.65 -4.80
N LEU A 216 5.02 -2.65 -3.51
CA LEU A 216 5.27 -1.56 -2.59
C LEU A 216 6.46 -1.93 -1.68
N VAL A 217 7.42 -1.03 -1.56
CA VAL A 217 8.62 -1.22 -0.74
C VAL A 217 8.84 0.00 0.14
N GLY A 218 8.87 -0.15 1.46
CA GLY A 218 9.13 1.00 2.35
C GLY A 218 8.07 2.09 2.26
N CYS A 219 6.83 1.76 1.87
CA CYS A 219 5.78 2.74 1.67
C CYS A 219 4.95 2.97 2.93
N ASP A 220 4.43 4.19 3.06
CA ASP A 220 3.51 4.61 4.12
C ASP A 220 2.09 4.71 3.54
N ILE A 221 1.16 3.93 4.08
CA ILE A 221 -0.20 3.76 3.55
C ILE A 221 -1.20 4.13 4.65
N ASN A 222 -1.69 5.37 4.56
CA ASN A 222 -2.68 5.93 5.46
C ASN A 222 -4.07 5.92 4.82
N GLU A 223 -5.07 5.42 5.55
CA GLU A 223 -6.47 5.39 5.13
C GLU A 223 -6.70 4.70 3.75
N GLY A 224 -5.94 3.63 3.44
CA GLY A 224 -6.02 2.92 2.16
C GLY A 224 -5.88 1.40 2.29
N ASP A 225 -6.50 0.67 1.36
CA ASP A 225 -6.31 -0.77 1.20
C ASP A 225 -5.42 -1.10 -0.01
N LEU A 226 -5.01 -2.37 -0.07
CA LEU A 226 -4.16 -2.97 -1.09
C LEU A 226 -4.88 -4.11 -1.79
N TYR A 227 -4.78 -4.15 -3.11
CA TYR A 227 -5.48 -5.14 -3.94
C TYR A 227 -4.51 -5.87 -4.87
N SER A 228 -4.37 -7.19 -4.74
CA SER A 228 -3.42 -8.00 -5.51
C SER A 228 -1.97 -7.46 -5.41
N CYS A 229 -1.53 -7.03 -4.23
CA CYS A 229 -0.27 -6.30 -4.05
C CYS A 229 0.79 -7.13 -3.32
N VAL A 230 2.05 -6.84 -3.61
CA VAL A 230 3.17 -7.23 -2.74
C VAL A 230 3.58 -6.01 -1.93
N ALA A 231 3.67 -6.14 -0.61
CA ALA A 231 4.09 -5.06 0.29
C ALA A 231 5.26 -5.53 1.15
N ASP A 232 6.42 -4.87 1.04
CA ASP A 232 7.61 -5.19 1.81
C ASP A 232 8.08 -3.96 2.60
N ARG A 233 8.35 -4.12 3.89
CA ARG A 233 8.75 -3.01 4.79
C ARG A 233 7.79 -1.82 4.79
N CYS A 234 6.49 -2.05 4.58
CA CYS A 234 5.49 -0.97 4.53
C CYS A 234 4.88 -0.71 5.92
N VAL A 235 4.34 0.49 6.10
CA VAL A 235 3.47 0.84 7.24
C VAL A 235 2.07 1.05 6.68
N ILE A 236 1.09 0.32 7.22
CA ILE A 236 -0.30 0.40 6.83
C ILE A 236 -1.08 0.77 8.08
N HIS A 237 -1.70 1.94 8.08
CA HIS A 237 -2.30 2.45 9.29
C HIS A 237 -3.54 3.30 9.07
N ASP A 238 -4.28 3.45 10.18
CA ASP A 238 -5.49 4.27 10.30
C ASP A 238 -6.52 4.01 9.18
N VAL A 239 -6.56 2.79 8.63
CA VAL A 239 -7.58 2.42 7.64
C VAL A 239 -8.95 2.59 8.29
N PRO A 240 -9.82 3.47 7.75
CA PRO A 240 -11.02 3.91 8.44
C PRO A 240 -12.11 2.87 8.33
N ASP A 241 -13.11 3.00 9.20
CA ASP A 241 -14.23 2.06 9.33
C ASP A 241 -14.85 1.74 7.95
N LYS A 242 -14.94 2.73 7.08
CA LYS A 242 -15.48 2.55 5.73
C LYS A 242 -14.52 1.85 4.77
N VAL A 243 -13.77 0.84 5.15
CA VAL A 243 -13.07 -0.09 4.23
C VAL A 243 -13.41 -1.51 4.62
N HIS A 244 -13.94 -2.35 3.71
CA HIS A 244 -14.26 -3.74 4.07
C HIS A 244 -13.02 -4.60 4.32
N ASN A 245 -11.94 -4.40 3.54
CA ASN A 245 -10.75 -5.25 3.57
C ASN A 245 -9.51 -4.40 3.36
N ILE A 246 -8.50 -4.53 4.22
CA ILE A 246 -7.18 -3.90 4.02
C ILE A 246 -6.40 -4.60 2.90
N PHE A 247 -6.56 -5.92 2.77
CA PHE A 247 -5.86 -6.73 1.77
C PHE A 247 -6.88 -7.49 0.94
N ARG A 248 -6.80 -7.42 -0.39
CA ARG A 248 -7.73 -8.12 -1.29
C ARG A 248 -6.96 -8.95 -2.30
N GLU A 249 -7.47 -10.15 -2.59
CA GLU A 249 -6.81 -11.13 -3.48
C GLU A 249 -5.36 -11.44 -3.06
N TYR A 250 -4.53 -11.91 -4.02
CA TYR A 250 -3.13 -12.26 -3.82
C TYR A 250 -2.38 -11.13 -3.14
N THR A 251 -2.09 -11.31 -1.85
CA THR A 251 -1.33 -10.32 -1.10
C THR A 251 -0.21 -11.01 -0.37
N ARG A 252 1.02 -10.62 -0.70
CA ARG A 252 2.20 -11.01 0.05
C ARG A 252 2.70 -9.79 0.82
N VAL A 253 2.69 -9.88 2.14
CA VAL A 253 3.11 -8.80 3.03
C VAL A 253 4.31 -9.27 3.84
N THR A 254 5.45 -8.60 3.71
CA THR A 254 6.68 -8.97 4.40
C THR A 254 7.26 -7.82 5.20
N ASN A 255 7.80 -8.11 6.38
CA ASN A 255 8.53 -7.15 7.23
C ASN A 255 7.75 -5.84 7.48
N SER A 256 6.43 -5.91 7.47
CA SER A 256 5.57 -4.72 7.46
C SER A 256 4.83 -4.55 8.77
N LEU A 257 4.36 -3.33 8.98
CA LEU A 257 3.59 -2.94 10.12
C LEU A 257 2.14 -2.63 9.73
N ILE A 258 1.18 -3.26 10.42
CA ILE A 258 -0.25 -2.99 10.30
C ILE A 258 -0.78 -2.51 11.65
N VAL A 259 -1.22 -1.25 11.74
CA VAL A 259 -1.56 -0.62 13.02
C VAL A 259 -2.73 0.33 12.97
N GLY A 260 -3.56 0.34 14.02
CA GLY A 260 -4.60 1.36 14.18
C GLY A 260 -5.73 1.28 13.15
N CYS A 261 -5.80 0.20 12.38
CA CYS A 261 -6.86 0.01 11.41
C CYS A 261 -8.16 -0.33 12.11
N SER A 262 -9.25 0.30 11.69
CA SER A 262 -10.60 0.13 12.25
C SER A 262 -11.57 -0.06 11.09
N LEU A 263 -12.39 -1.11 11.12
CA LEU A 263 -13.38 -1.38 10.07
C LEU A 263 -14.81 -1.18 10.61
N ALA A 264 -15.71 -0.74 9.74
CA ALA A 264 -17.11 -0.43 10.01
C ALA A 264 -17.89 -1.72 10.17
N ASP A 265 -19.02 -1.59 10.87
CA ASP A 265 -20.15 -2.52 10.78
C ASP A 265 -19.87 -3.97 11.22
N GLY A 266 -18.75 -4.21 11.90
CA GLY A 266 -18.41 -5.55 12.40
C GLY A 266 -17.79 -6.47 11.36
N ASP A 267 -17.33 -5.95 10.22
CA ASP A 267 -16.55 -6.71 9.23
C ASP A 267 -15.03 -6.68 9.57
N GLY A 268 -14.36 -7.84 9.53
CA GLY A 268 -13.05 -8.07 10.15
C GLY A 268 -11.83 -7.34 9.56
N THR A 269 -10.92 -6.84 10.41
CA THR A 269 -9.77 -5.99 10.00
C THR A 269 -8.75 -6.64 9.10
N LEU A 270 -8.54 -7.94 9.25
CA LEU A 270 -7.63 -8.67 8.40
C LEU A 270 -8.39 -9.72 7.61
N TYR A 271 -9.29 -9.20 6.78
CA TYR A 271 -9.93 -9.98 5.74
C TYR A 271 -8.92 -10.21 4.63
N ALA A 272 -8.16 -11.31 4.68
CA ALA A 272 -7.69 -11.95 3.45
C ALA A 272 -8.95 -12.55 2.81
N ALA A 273 -9.47 -11.82 1.82
CA ALA A 273 -10.87 -11.86 1.44
C ALA A 273 -11.34 -13.19 0.80
N PRO A 274 -12.67 -13.40 0.70
CA PRO A 274 -13.35 -14.64 0.28
C PRO A 274 -13.17 -15.02 -1.19
N TYR A 275 -12.43 -14.22 -1.94
CA TYR A 275 -12.17 -14.39 -3.37
C TYR A 275 -10.66 -14.44 -3.61
N LEU A 276 -9.92 -15.03 -2.66
CA LEU A 276 -8.60 -15.53 -2.98
C LEU A 276 -8.77 -16.48 -4.15
N ALA A 277 -8.43 -16.00 -5.34
CA ALA A 277 -7.99 -16.83 -6.44
C ALA A 277 -6.55 -17.33 -6.19
N PHE A 278 -5.91 -16.85 -5.10
CA PHE A 278 -4.50 -17.09 -4.78
C PHE A 278 -4.25 -17.02 -3.28
N ASP A 279 -3.21 -17.69 -2.80
CA ASP A 279 -2.75 -17.61 -1.41
C ASP A 279 -2.41 -16.18 -0.95
N ALA A 280 -2.60 -15.94 0.36
CA ALA A 280 -2.10 -14.77 1.05
C ALA A 280 -1.01 -15.17 2.06
N GLU A 281 0.06 -14.38 2.15
CA GLU A 281 1.20 -14.68 3.03
C GLU A 281 1.65 -13.42 3.75
N PHE A 282 1.71 -13.49 5.08
CA PHE A 282 2.27 -12.49 5.98
C PHE A 282 3.56 -13.04 6.60
N VAL A 283 4.70 -12.42 6.34
CA VAL A 283 6.01 -12.87 6.85
C VAL A 283 6.68 -11.78 7.66
N ASN A 284 7.13 -12.07 8.89
CA ASN A 284 7.81 -11.10 9.77
C ASN A 284 7.00 -9.81 9.98
N CYS A 285 5.67 -9.87 10.02
CA CYS A 285 4.82 -8.70 10.15
C CYS A 285 4.43 -8.43 11.60
N THR A 286 4.27 -7.15 11.95
CA THR A 286 3.66 -6.75 13.23
C THR A 286 2.25 -6.21 12.96
N ILE A 287 1.26 -6.78 13.63
CA ILE A 287 -0.16 -6.47 13.47
C ILE A 287 -0.69 -6.08 14.85
N VAL A 288 -0.87 -4.79 15.09
CA VAL A 288 -1.10 -4.27 16.44
C VAL A 288 -2.21 -3.22 16.52
N SER A 289 -2.97 -3.23 17.61
CA SER A 289 -3.98 -2.20 17.90
C SER A 289 -5.04 -2.02 16.81
N ASN A 290 -5.34 -3.10 16.09
CA ASN A 290 -6.39 -3.11 15.08
C ASN A 290 -7.73 -3.48 15.72
N ARG A 291 -8.82 -2.86 15.26
CA ARG A 291 -10.17 -3.21 15.73
C ARG A 291 -10.79 -4.28 14.82
N MET A 292 -10.73 -5.54 15.25
CA MET A 292 -10.98 -6.72 14.42
C MET A 292 -12.15 -7.59 14.87
N SER A 293 -12.98 -7.97 13.90
CA SER A 293 -14.06 -8.94 14.08
C SER A 293 -13.82 -10.30 13.39
N THR A 294 -12.94 -10.42 12.39
CA THR A 294 -12.74 -11.72 11.68
C THR A 294 -11.41 -11.84 10.95
N TYR A 295 -10.79 -13.03 10.99
CA TYR A 295 -9.78 -13.45 10.01
C TYR A 295 -10.43 -14.44 9.05
N ALA A 296 -10.39 -14.11 7.75
CA ALA A 296 -10.65 -14.99 6.61
C ALA A 296 -11.97 -15.78 6.62
N VAL A 297 -12.91 -15.40 5.76
CA VAL A 297 -14.03 -16.27 5.36
C VAL A 297 -13.92 -16.49 3.86
N PRO A 298 -13.83 -17.75 3.36
CA PRO A 298 -13.97 -18.05 1.94
C PRO A 298 -15.40 -17.79 1.48
N GLY A 299 -15.53 -17.21 0.29
CA GLY A 299 -16.79 -16.70 -0.24
C GLY A 299 -17.44 -17.73 -1.12
N GLU A 300 -18.66 -17.45 -1.54
CA GLU A 300 -19.21 -18.19 -2.68
C GLU A 300 -18.33 -17.94 -3.91
N GLY A 301 -17.66 -18.99 -4.40
CA GLY A 301 -16.77 -18.95 -5.55
C GLY A 301 -15.27 -18.76 -5.25
N ALA A 302 -14.85 -18.78 -3.98
CA ALA A 302 -13.43 -18.92 -3.66
C ALA A 302 -12.92 -20.27 -4.19
N ASP A 303 -11.72 -20.30 -4.73
CA ASP A 303 -11.03 -21.58 -4.87
C ASP A 303 -10.73 -22.09 -3.46
N GLU A 304 -11.33 -23.23 -3.13
CA GLU A 304 -11.26 -23.86 -1.83
C GLU A 304 -9.83 -24.28 -1.44
N THR A 305 -8.87 -24.21 -2.35
CA THR A 305 -7.49 -24.60 -2.08
C THR A 305 -6.62 -23.47 -1.50
N ASN A 306 -7.07 -22.21 -1.54
CA ASN A 306 -6.24 -21.08 -1.14
C ASN A 306 -6.11 -20.94 0.39
N THR A 307 -4.91 -20.56 0.81
CA THR A 307 -4.49 -20.45 2.21
C THR A 307 -4.15 -19.01 2.60
N VAL A 308 -4.21 -18.73 3.89
CA VAL A 308 -3.72 -17.51 4.51
C VAL A 308 -2.67 -17.92 5.54
N SER A 309 -1.43 -17.50 5.33
CA SER A 309 -0.31 -17.89 6.19
C SER A 309 0.28 -16.70 6.94
N PHE A 310 0.61 -16.92 8.21
CA PHE A 310 1.30 -15.98 9.08
C PHE A 310 2.58 -16.64 9.57
N VAL A 311 3.71 -16.20 9.04
CA VAL A 311 5.03 -16.71 9.34
C VAL A 311 5.80 -15.66 10.12
N ASN A 312 6.30 -15.98 11.32
CA ASN A 312 7.06 -15.07 12.17
C ASN A 312 6.33 -13.74 12.49
N CYS A 313 5.00 -13.75 12.60
CA CYS A 313 4.24 -12.52 12.82
C CYS A 313 4.03 -12.23 14.32
N ILE A 314 3.77 -10.96 14.66
CA ILE A 314 3.35 -10.52 16.00
C ILE A 314 1.94 -9.98 15.89
N LEU A 315 0.99 -10.54 16.63
CA LEU A 315 -0.39 -10.06 16.72
C LEU A 315 -0.67 -9.57 18.14
N ASN A 316 -0.87 -8.29 18.37
CA ASN A 316 -0.99 -7.74 19.72
C ASN A 316 -2.09 -6.67 19.85
N CYS A 317 -2.81 -6.65 20.97
CA CYS A 317 -3.80 -5.60 21.30
C CYS A 317 -4.86 -5.38 20.21
N ASN A 318 -5.11 -6.39 19.41
CA ASN A 318 -6.14 -6.31 18.41
C ASN A 318 -7.48 -6.69 19.09
N SER A 319 -8.45 -5.77 19.06
CA SER A 319 -9.67 -5.84 19.89
C SER A 319 -10.93 -5.96 19.02
N ASN A 320 -11.89 -6.78 19.42
CA ASN A 320 -13.21 -6.80 18.79
C ASN A 320 -14.11 -5.75 19.47
N LYS A 321 -14.61 -4.77 18.71
CA LYS A 321 -15.39 -3.64 19.26
C LYS A 321 -16.89 -3.90 19.28
N PHE A 322 -17.39 -4.88 18.51
CA PHE A 322 -18.82 -5.08 18.34
C PHE A 322 -19.21 -6.52 18.69
N TYR A 323 -20.00 -6.60 19.75
CA TYR A 323 -20.68 -7.79 20.28
C TYR A 323 -19.81 -8.77 21.07
N GLU A 324 -20.43 -9.37 22.10
CA GLU A 324 -19.94 -10.56 22.78
C GLU A 324 -19.86 -11.79 21.87
N THR A 325 -20.02 -11.62 20.55
CA THR A 325 -19.85 -12.62 19.50
C THR A 325 -18.51 -12.36 18.78
N ASP A 326 -17.45 -12.86 19.39
CA ASP A 326 -16.65 -13.97 18.88
C ASP A 326 -15.99 -13.82 17.51
N PHE A 327 -14.94 -14.60 17.32
CA PHE A 327 -14.33 -14.87 16.02
C PHE A 327 -15.35 -15.63 15.16
N ASP A 328 -16.32 -14.89 14.63
CA ASP A 328 -17.36 -15.45 13.80
C ASP A 328 -16.79 -15.58 12.39
N VAL A 329 -16.24 -16.76 12.10
CA VAL A 329 -16.17 -17.25 10.73
C VAL A 329 -17.59 -17.22 10.18
N TYR A 330 -17.92 -16.13 9.50
CA TYR A 330 -19.28 -15.77 9.12
C TYR A 330 -19.66 -16.46 7.82
N LYS A 331 -19.81 -17.79 7.89
CA LYS A 331 -20.74 -18.54 7.05
C LYS A 331 -21.03 -19.89 7.71
N PRO A 332 -22.26 -20.40 7.64
CA PRO A 332 -22.52 -21.81 7.84
C PRO A 332 -22.03 -22.53 6.58
N VAL A 333 -20.72 -22.60 6.38
CA VAL A 333 -20.18 -23.69 5.57
C VAL A 333 -20.55 -24.94 6.36
N ALA A 334 -21.27 -25.87 5.73
CA ALA A 334 -21.73 -27.09 6.39
C ALA A 334 -20.56 -27.91 6.98
N ASP A 335 -19.33 -27.60 6.59
CA ASP A 335 -18.11 -28.14 7.16
C ASP A 335 -17.11 -27.04 7.56
N MET A 336 -17.04 -26.77 8.86
CA MET A 336 -16.07 -25.85 9.45
C MET A 336 -14.67 -26.47 9.58
N SER A 337 -14.51 -27.78 9.35
CA SER A 337 -13.21 -28.46 9.41
C SER A 337 -12.23 -27.91 8.37
N ASP A 338 -12.73 -27.69 7.16
CA ASP A 338 -11.89 -27.37 6.01
C ASP A 338 -11.25 -25.98 6.10
N MET A 339 -11.86 -25.06 6.86
CA MET A 339 -11.30 -23.74 7.08
C MET A 339 -10.13 -23.72 8.06
N GLN A 340 -10.04 -24.68 8.98
CA GLN A 340 -8.99 -24.72 10.00
C GLN A 340 -7.63 -25.01 9.37
N GLU A 341 -7.60 -25.82 8.33
CA GLU A 341 -6.38 -26.18 7.61
C GLU A 341 -5.88 -25.06 6.69
N ARG A 342 -6.70 -24.04 6.43
CA ARG A 342 -6.39 -22.95 5.48
C ARG A 342 -5.77 -21.72 6.13
N ILE A 343 -5.88 -21.57 7.45
CA ILE A 343 -5.20 -20.50 8.19
C ILE A 343 -3.98 -21.09 8.88
N ILE A 344 -2.80 -20.79 8.35
CA ILE A 344 -1.54 -21.40 8.78
C ILE A 344 -0.78 -20.39 9.63
N PHE A 345 -0.49 -20.75 10.87
CA PHE A 345 0.40 -19.97 11.73
C PHE A 345 1.72 -20.72 11.95
N SER A 346 2.83 -20.09 11.60
CA SER A 346 4.18 -20.64 11.77
C SER A 346 5.06 -19.64 12.51
N ASN A 347 5.54 -20.00 13.71
CA ASN A 347 6.35 -19.14 14.58
C ASN A 347 5.72 -17.75 14.84
N THR A 348 4.40 -17.71 14.94
CA THR A 348 3.63 -16.48 15.11
C THR A 348 3.27 -16.26 16.57
N TYR A 349 3.49 -15.05 17.06
CA TYR A 349 3.31 -14.62 18.43
C TYR A 349 1.98 -13.88 18.63
N TYR A 350 1.33 -14.14 19.76
CA TYR A 350 0.08 -13.48 20.17
C TYR A 350 0.26 -12.75 21.50
N GLY A 351 -0.05 -11.46 21.52
CA GLY A 351 -0.12 -10.64 22.73
C GLY A 351 -1.50 -10.73 23.38
N LYS A 352 -1.91 -9.67 24.10
CA LYS A 352 -3.25 -9.61 24.70
C LYS A 352 -4.30 -9.57 23.58
N VAL A 353 -5.02 -10.67 23.40
CA VAL A 353 -6.20 -10.76 22.53
C VAL A 353 -7.37 -11.07 23.43
N ASP A 354 -8.34 -10.15 23.53
CA ASP A 354 -9.41 -10.25 24.53
C ASP A 354 -10.29 -11.49 24.33
N LYS A 355 -10.45 -11.97 23.09
CA LYS A 355 -11.00 -13.29 22.73
C LYS A 355 -10.48 -13.70 21.36
N ILE A 356 -9.81 -14.86 21.23
CA ILE A 356 -9.45 -15.40 19.90
C ILE A 356 -10.59 -16.26 19.35
N ILE A 357 -11.38 -16.98 20.17
CA ILE A 357 -12.53 -17.82 19.75
C ILE A 357 -13.51 -17.97 20.94
N ASP A 358 -14.82 -18.02 20.71
CA ASP A 358 -15.81 -18.37 21.74
C ASP A 358 -16.38 -19.77 21.53
N THR A 359 -16.61 -20.38 22.68
CA THR A 359 -16.85 -21.79 22.93
C THR A 359 -18.34 -22.10 23.08
N ARG A 360 -19.25 -21.12 22.99
CA ARG A 360 -20.69 -21.29 23.29
C ARG A 360 -21.52 -21.94 22.17
N LYS A 361 -20.95 -22.23 21.00
CA LYS A 361 -21.64 -22.91 19.87
C LYS A 361 -20.95 -24.18 19.35
N GLY A 362 -20.09 -24.82 20.16
CA GLY A 362 -19.40 -26.06 19.73
C GLY A 362 -18.27 -25.81 18.72
N ARG A 363 -17.57 -24.68 18.85
CA ARG A 363 -16.50 -24.22 17.96
C ARG A 363 -15.17 -24.09 18.70
N LEU A 364 -14.09 -24.30 17.93
CA LEU A 364 -12.66 -24.34 18.28
C LEU A 364 -12.26 -23.92 19.69
N ASP A 365 -11.84 -24.91 20.46
CA ASP A 365 -11.25 -24.76 21.79
C ASP A 365 -9.72 -24.87 21.66
N PHE A 366 -8.99 -23.78 21.88
CA PHE A 366 -7.52 -23.84 21.96
C PHE A 366 -7.04 -24.69 23.15
N ALA A 367 -7.88 -24.98 24.16
CA ALA A 367 -7.55 -25.91 25.23
C ALA A 367 -7.52 -27.38 24.76
N LYS A 368 -8.07 -27.71 23.58
CA LYS A 368 -7.95 -29.04 22.94
C LYS A 368 -6.78 -29.18 21.97
N PHE A 369 -6.08 -28.10 21.62
CA PHE A 369 -4.74 -28.16 20.99
C PHE A 369 -3.64 -28.45 22.04
N SER A 370 -3.95 -29.26 23.05
CA SER A 370 -2.92 -29.81 23.93
C SER A 370 -2.06 -30.75 23.11
N ALA A 371 -0.74 -30.59 23.24
CA ALA A 371 0.33 -31.35 22.62
C ALA A 371 0.21 -32.88 22.77
N LYS A 372 -0.73 -33.51 22.06
CA LYS A 372 -0.75 -34.96 21.88
C LYS A 372 -0.58 -35.30 20.41
N THR A 373 0.65 -35.76 20.17
CA THR A 373 1.10 -36.74 19.17
C THR A 373 1.19 -36.28 17.72
N ASN A 374 2.40 -35.85 17.32
CA ASN A 374 3.19 -36.25 16.15
C ASN A 374 2.49 -36.51 14.79
N ALA A 375 1.34 -35.90 14.50
CA ALA A 375 0.81 -35.87 13.14
C ALA A 375 1.49 -34.73 12.35
N PRO A 376 2.05 -35.00 11.15
CA PRO A 376 2.51 -33.94 10.25
C PRO A 376 1.29 -33.08 9.86
N GLY A 377 1.32 -31.79 10.21
CA GLY A 377 0.20 -30.85 10.02
C GLY A 377 -0.38 -30.27 11.31
N SER A 378 0.12 -30.64 12.49
CA SER A 378 -0.36 -30.07 13.77
C SER A 378 0.15 -28.65 14.04
N LEU A 379 -0.77 -27.73 14.32
CA LEU A 379 -0.52 -26.35 14.75
C LEU A 379 0.35 -26.36 16.02
N MET A 380 1.65 -26.03 15.88
CA MET A 380 2.52 -25.78 17.03
C MET A 380 2.13 -24.45 17.67
N VAL A 381 1.12 -24.48 18.54
CA VAL A 381 0.92 -23.43 19.53
C VAL A 381 2.05 -23.59 20.55
N CYS A 382 3.18 -22.94 20.29
CA CYS A 382 4.27 -22.86 21.26
C CYS A 382 3.71 -22.28 22.56
N GLU A 383 3.73 -23.09 23.62
CA GLU A 383 3.22 -22.74 24.94
C GLU A 383 3.73 -21.37 25.42
N ASN A 384 2.81 -20.41 25.52
CA ASN A 384 2.94 -19.13 26.25
C ASN A 384 3.98 -18.16 25.65
N PRO A 385 3.65 -16.86 25.45
CA PRO A 385 4.61 -15.78 25.27
C PRO A 385 5.78 -15.74 26.27
N LYS A 386 6.78 -16.60 26.15
CA LYS A 386 7.91 -16.66 27.08
C LYS A 386 8.81 -15.42 27.03
N PHE A 387 8.50 -14.38 26.25
CA PHE A 387 9.44 -13.33 25.86
C PHE A 387 9.05 -11.90 26.25
N VAL A 388 7.84 -11.66 26.75
CA VAL A 388 7.44 -10.36 27.33
C VAL A 388 6.58 -10.58 28.57
N TRP A 389 6.62 -9.64 29.51
CA TRP A 389 5.82 -9.68 30.74
C TRP A 389 5.26 -8.29 31.03
N GLN A 390 4.04 -8.25 31.56
CA GLN A 390 3.40 -7.01 32.00
C GLN A 390 4.08 -6.56 33.29
N VAL A 391 4.57 -5.32 33.32
CA VAL A 391 5.33 -4.85 34.48
C VAL A 391 4.37 -4.25 35.50
N ALA A 392 4.13 -5.00 36.57
CA ALA A 392 3.11 -4.70 37.58
C ALA A 392 3.28 -3.31 38.25
N ASP A 393 4.50 -2.81 38.42
CA ASP A 393 4.76 -1.50 39.04
C ASP A 393 4.67 -0.32 38.04
N ALA A 394 4.81 -0.59 36.74
CA ALA A 394 4.80 0.45 35.73
C ALA A 394 3.39 1.04 35.52
N ALA A 395 2.35 0.21 35.72
CA ALA A 395 0.95 0.62 35.74
C ALA A 395 0.60 1.62 36.88
N ARG A 396 1.42 1.70 37.94
CA ARG A 396 1.26 2.71 39.01
C ARG A 396 1.88 4.06 38.68
N ARG A 397 2.92 4.09 37.84
CA ARG A 397 3.62 5.34 37.45
C ARG A 397 3.03 5.98 36.21
N TYR A 398 2.42 5.19 35.32
CA TYR A 398 1.83 5.66 34.08
C TYR A 398 0.40 5.13 33.93
N PRO A 399 -0.62 5.92 34.31
CA PRO A 399 -1.99 5.41 34.47
C PRO A 399 -2.76 5.17 33.16
N ALA A 400 -2.15 5.38 32.00
CA ALA A 400 -2.87 5.30 30.73
C ALA A 400 -2.84 3.90 30.07
N GLU A 401 -1.74 3.13 30.15
CA GLU A 401 -1.64 1.82 29.50
C GLU A 401 -0.66 0.86 30.20
N PRO A 402 -0.86 -0.47 30.12
CA PRO A 402 0.08 -1.44 30.65
C PRO A 402 1.40 -1.42 29.86
N LEU A 403 2.49 -1.04 30.52
CA LEU A 403 3.84 -1.18 29.98
C LEU A 403 4.26 -2.65 30.00
N TRP A 404 4.86 -3.11 28.91
CA TRP A 404 5.50 -4.43 28.89
C TRP A 404 6.98 -4.30 28.64
N ALA A 405 7.73 -5.22 29.23
CA ALA A 405 9.15 -5.37 29.02
C ALA A 405 9.42 -6.74 28.41
N LEU A 406 10.61 -6.91 27.82
CA LEU A 406 11.09 -8.24 27.51
C LEU A 406 11.16 -9.05 28.81
N SER A 407 10.67 -10.28 28.75
CA SER A 407 10.86 -11.22 29.86
C SER A 407 12.35 -11.52 30.00
N TYR A 408 12.78 -11.95 31.18
CA TYR A 408 14.15 -12.42 31.39
C TYR A 408 14.54 -13.65 30.54
N ARG A 409 13.55 -14.32 29.92
CA ARG A 409 13.76 -15.45 28.99
C ARG A 409 13.62 -15.05 27.53
N SER A 410 13.42 -13.77 27.24
CA SER A 410 13.34 -13.28 25.87
C SER A 410 14.64 -13.53 25.12
N PRO A 411 14.62 -14.16 23.92
CA PRO A 411 15.79 -14.28 23.08
C PRO A 411 16.24 -12.92 22.57
N LEU A 412 15.38 -11.90 22.65
CA LEU A 412 15.70 -10.52 22.33
C LEU A 412 16.47 -9.82 23.47
N LEU A 413 16.48 -10.38 24.69
CA LEU A 413 17.23 -9.80 25.80
C LEU A 413 18.73 -10.06 25.59
N GLY A 414 19.47 -9.01 25.27
CA GLY A 414 20.87 -9.09 24.90
C GLY A 414 21.14 -9.39 23.42
N ALA A 415 20.11 -9.45 22.58
CA ALA A 415 20.27 -9.54 21.14
C ALA A 415 20.47 -8.15 20.55
N GLY A 416 21.64 -7.91 19.96
CA GLY A 416 21.99 -6.65 19.31
C GLY A 416 23.40 -6.18 19.65
N ALA A 417 23.92 -5.25 18.84
CA ALA A 417 25.18 -4.58 19.13
C ALA A 417 24.91 -3.33 20.00
N ALA A 418 25.71 -3.14 21.04
CA ALA A 418 25.71 -1.91 21.81
C ALA A 418 26.09 -0.73 20.91
N ALA A 419 25.25 0.30 20.85
CA ALA A 419 25.60 1.58 20.25
C ALA A 419 25.98 2.58 21.35
N ASP A 420 26.83 3.56 21.04
CA ASP A 420 27.34 4.51 22.03
C ASP A 420 26.21 5.26 22.77
N TRP A 421 25.14 5.62 22.06
CA TRP A 421 23.98 6.30 22.64
C TRP A 421 23.27 5.47 23.72
N MET A 422 23.42 4.14 23.72
CA MET A 422 22.78 3.25 24.69
C MET A 422 23.47 3.26 26.06
N ARG A 423 24.70 3.80 26.16
CA ARG A 423 25.51 3.79 27.40
C ARG A 423 24.82 4.53 28.54
N ASP A 424 24.25 5.68 28.22
CA ASP A 424 23.60 6.57 29.19
C ASP A 424 22.07 6.60 29.02
N ALA A 425 21.54 5.84 28.06
CA ALA A 425 20.12 5.76 27.83
C ALA A 425 19.45 4.76 28.78
N VAL A 426 18.27 5.14 29.26
CA VAL A 426 17.41 4.29 30.06
C VAL A 426 16.14 3.91 29.29
N ASP A 427 15.54 2.78 29.64
CA ASP A 427 14.20 2.41 29.19
C ASP A 427 13.11 3.26 29.87
N LEU A 428 11.84 3.02 29.54
CA LEU A 428 10.70 3.75 30.13
C LEU A 428 10.55 3.50 31.65
N GLU A 429 11.24 2.49 32.20
CA GLU A 429 11.29 2.20 33.63
C GLU A 429 12.50 2.85 34.32
N GLY A 430 13.33 3.58 33.58
CA GLY A 430 14.55 4.19 34.07
C GLY A 430 15.69 3.19 34.24
N ARG A 431 15.58 1.96 33.70
CA ARG A 431 16.67 0.98 33.75
C ARG A 431 17.64 1.21 32.59
N PRO A 432 18.96 1.04 32.78
CA PRO A 432 19.92 1.16 31.69
C PRO A 432 19.58 0.23 30.53
N ARG A 433 19.72 0.73 29.29
CA ARG A 433 19.57 -0.06 28.05
C ARG A 433 20.73 -1.00 27.80
N LEU A 434 21.87 -0.76 28.45
CA LEU A 434 22.99 -1.69 28.52
C LEU A 434 23.10 -2.26 29.92
N ARG A 435 22.93 -3.58 30.05
CA ARG A 435 23.08 -4.29 31.32
C ARG A 435 24.04 -5.45 31.10
N ASP A 436 25.14 -5.47 31.84
CA ASP A 436 26.17 -6.52 31.72
C ASP A 436 26.69 -6.73 30.28
N GLY A 437 26.84 -5.65 29.52
CA GLY A 437 27.29 -5.69 28.11
C GLY A 437 26.24 -6.20 27.11
N LYS A 438 25.00 -6.46 27.56
CA LYS A 438 23.89 -6.91 26.74
C LYS A 438 22.91 -5.76 26.46
N VAL A 439 22.43 -5.69 25.23
CA VAL A 439 21.42 -4.71 24.79
C VAL A 439 20.03 -5.13 25.28
N ASP A 440 19.33 -4.26 25.98
CA ASP A 440 17.88 -4.36 26.17
C ASP A 440 17.18 -3.43 25.17
N PRO A 441 16.64 -3.97 24.07
CA PRO A 441 15.99 -3.14 23.06
C PRO A 441 14.67 -2.54 23.57
N GLY A 442 14.09 -3.06 24.65
CA GLY A 442 12.78 -2.67 25.19
C GLY A 442 11.64 -3.05 24.25
N CYS A 443 10.64 -3.81 24.72
CA CYS A 443 9.64 -4.38 23.79
C CYS A 443 8.66 -3.36 23.17
N TYR A 444 8.75 -2.08 23.55
CA TYR A 444 7.96 -0.97 22.96
C TYR A 444 8.78 0.24 22.52
N GLN A 445 10.12 0.15 22.49
CA GLN A 445 10.94 1.31 22.15
C GLN A 445 11.35 1.36 20.67
N CYS A 446 11.00 0.35 19.87
CA CYS A 446 11.28 0.32 18.42
C CYS A 446 10.44 1.32 17.59
N TRP A 447 9.48 2.03 18.20
CA TRP A 447 8.54 2.92 17.50
C TRP A 447 8.75 4.40 17.80
N LEU A 448 9.58 4.72 18.80
CA LEU A 448 9.92 6.10 19.20
C LEU A 448 11.32 6.51 18.76
N VAL A 449 11.85 5.85 17.73
CA VAL A 449 13.25 5.99 17.34
C VAL A 449 13.43 7.14 16.35
N PRO A 450 14.49 7.97 16.49
CA PRO A 450 14.75 9.07 15.55
C PRO A 450 14.90 8.58 14.09
N PRO A 451 14.60 9.43 13.10
CA PRO A 451 14.92 9.15 11.70
C PRO A 451 16.39 8.71 11.55
N GLY A 452 16.63 7.53 10.97
CA GLY A 452 17.97 7.03 10.63
C GLY A 452 18.52 5.86 11.46
N MET A 453 17.77 5.31 12.42
CA MET A 453 18.21 4.10 13.14
C MET A 453 17.71 2.81 12.48
N SER A 454 18.64 1.86 12.29
CA SER A 454 18.36 0.49 11.86
C SER A 454 18.65 -0.48 12.99
N ILE A 455 17.65 -1.24 13.44
CA ILE A 455 17.86 -2.37 14.35
C ILE A 455 18.05 -3.62 13.49
N VAL A 456 19.29 -4.10 13.41
CA VAL A 456 19.59 -5.41 12.81
C VAL A 456 19.64 -6.42 13.95
N VAL A 457 18.56 -7.19 14.09
CA VAL A 457 18.56 -8.39 14.94
C VAL A 457 19.11 -9.53 14.07
N ARG A 458 20.26 -10.10 14.45
CA ARG A 458 20.79 -11.31 13.81
C ARG A 458 20.32 -12.54 14.56
#